data_AF-A0AB37WRD8-F1
#
_entry.id   AF-A0AB37WRD8-F1
#
_cell.length_a   1.000
_cell.length_b   1.000
_cell.length_c   1.000
_cell.angle_alpha   90.00
_cell.angle_beta   90.00
_cell.angle_gamma   90.00
#
_symmetry.space_group_name_H-M   'P 1'
#
loop_
_entity.id
_entity.type
_entity.pdbx_description
1 polymer ?
#
loop_
_entity_poly.entity_id
_entity_poly.type
_entity_poly.pdbx_seq_one_letter_code
_entity_poly.pdbx_strand_id
1 'polypeptide(L)'
;MDPDSIYENTNNKYISLQEAGKGTIGQVTFCARRPSLVASPLITNLTAQGPGLVAMKIASREMSRDRVATEIIVLQRIHSFFAPAADETIAKHLPDLVDFDPIVDGGSRWLAVHPIRGFDLERLCVVVTHIIQPSSADPVTYSLSFPAIPEVLVLHIAKQLTGAVGWLHDIANVAHNDVFGGNVMLDLSSWDKGPDFTMPTIVLIDFNRASLNPNEKEKGADRSFVYELIHMLDSTGRTSSQRPHELEDTSTPKRSPTWWDVFISFLKINNSQYLQEKSSTFTRFKDQFGTEINRRLEGVTEDEVRQVQGLLDMVAEKEVRFPSEDRIREVLEQREDG
;
A
#
# COMPACT_ATOMS: atom_id res chain seq x y z
N MET A 1 -8.33 -18.90 -11.48
CA MET A 1 -8.04 -20.23 -10.90
C MET A 1 -9.38 -20.85 -10.51
N ASP A 2 -9.53 -22.17 -10.59
CA ASP A 2 -10.79 -22.82 -10.18
C ASP A 2 -11.01 -22.66 -8.66
N PRO A 3 -12.13 -22.11 -8.16
CA PRO A 3 -12.42 -21.99 -6.73
C PRO A 3 -12.21 -23.28 -5.94
N ASP A 4 -12.49 -24.45 -6.55
CA ASP A 4 -12.32 -25.76 -5.91
C ASP A 4 -10.84 -26.09 -5.66
N SER A 5 -9.94 -25.55 -6.48
CA SER A 5 -8.50 -25.77 -6.30
C SER A 5 -7.94 -25.07 -5.07
N ILE A 6 -8.48 -23.92 -4.63
CA ILE A 6 -8.02 -23.27 -3.38
C ILE A 6 -8.45 -24.09 -2.17
N TYR A 7 -9.69 -24.56 -2.20
CA TYR A 7 -10.26 -25.38 -1.14
C TYR A 7 -9.45 -26.68 -0.95
N GLU A 8 -9.20 -27.43 -2.02
CA GLU A 8 -8.42 -28.66 -1.96
C GLU A 8 -6.95 -28.41 -1.58
N ASN A 9 -6.29 -27.41 -2.18
CA ASN A 9 -4.87 -27.14 -1.92
C ASN A 9 -4.58 -26.67 -0.49
N THR A 10 -5.59 -26.17 0.20
CA THR A 10 -5.47 -25.69 1.57
C THR A 10 -5.96 -26.70 2.60
N ASN A 11 -6.18 -27.97 2.20
CA ASN A 11 -6.79 -29.01 3.02
C ASN A 11 -8.13 -28.55 3.61
N ASN A 12 -8.97 -27.96 2.76
CA ASN A 12 -10.31 -27.49 3.07
C ASN A 12 -10.36 -26.33 4.10
N LYS A 13 -9.24 -25.64 4.36
CA LYS A 13 -9.18 -24.54 5.34
C LYS A 13 -9.82 -23.25 4.82
N TYR A 14 -9.68 -22.97 3.54
CA TYR A 14 -10.08 -21.69 2.94
C TYR A 14 -11.02 -21.89 1.75
N ILE A 15 -12.02 -21.03 1.65
CA ILE A 15 -12.97 -21.02 0.54
C ILE A 15 -12.77 -19.71 -0.24
N SER A 16 -12.57 -19.83 -1.55
CA SER A 16 -12.40 -18.69 -2.45
C SER A 16 -13.68 -17.85 -2.53
N LEU A 17 -13.55 -16.52 -2.42
CA LEU A 17 -14.68 -15.59 -2.54
C LEU A 17 -14.58 -14.77 -3.83
N GLN A 18 -13.46 -14.06 -4.00
CA GLN A 18 -13.30 -13.07 -5.05
C GLN A 18 -11.82 -12.81 -5.35
N GLU A 19 -11.46 -12.70 -6.64
CA GLU A 19 -10.14 -12.24 -7.03
C GLU A 19 -9.89 -10.80 -6.54
N ALA A 20 -8.75 -10.60 -5.86
CA ALA A 20 -8.28 -9.30 -5.38
C ALA A 20 -7.27 -8.67 -6.36
N GLY A 21 -6.48 -9.51 -7.04
CA GLY A 21 -5.54 -9.08 -8.06
C GLY A 21 -4.79 -10.26 -8.68
N LYS A 22 -4.16 -10.02 -9.82
CA LYS A 22 -3.39 -11.04 -10.54
C LYS A 22 -2.15 -10.42 -11.16
N GLY A 23 -1.01 -11.03 -10.90
CA GLY A 23 0.28 -10.62 -11.43
C GLY A 23 1.07 -11.78 -12.02
N THR A 24 2.31 -11.50 -12.38
CA THR A 24 3.23 -12.48 -12.99
C THR A 24 3.53 -13.66 -12.07
N ILE A 25 3.65 -13.41 -10.76
CA ILE A 25 4.03 -14.43 -9.77
C ILE A 25 2.84 -15.28 -9.34
N GLY A 26 1.66 -14.68 -9.24
CA GLY A 26 0.52 -15.35 -8.65
C GLY A 26 -0.77 -14.58 -8.79
N GLN A 27 -1.82 -15.21 -8.29
CA GLN A 27 -3.14 -14.62 -8.12
C GLN A 27 -3.38 -14.41 -6.63
N VAL A 28 -3.89 -13.23 -6.26
CA VAL A 28 -4.37 -12.93 -4.92
C VAL A 28 -5.88 -13.02 -4.92
N THR A 29 -6.43 -13.80 -3.99
CA THR A 29 -7.86 -14.07 -3.87
C THR A 29 -8.28 -13.82 -2.42
N PHE A 30 -9.37 -13.09 -2.23
CA PHE A 30 -10.03 -13.02 -0.93
C PHE A 30 -10.66 -14.37 -0.63
N CYS A 31 -10.38 -14.90 0.56
CA CYS A 31 -10.86 -16.21 0.99
C CYS A 31 -11.47 -16.14 2.39
N ALA A 32 -12.57 -16.87 2.60
CA ALA A 32 -13.12 -17.10 3.93
C ALA A 32 -12.43 -18.30 4.59
N ARG A 33 -11.98 -18.13 5.84
CA ARG A 33 -11.45 -19.22 6.67
C ARG A 33 -12.59 -20.00 7.31
N ARG A 34 -12.56 -21.34 7.22
CA ARG A 34 -13.57 -22.19 7.86
C ARG A 34 -13.36 -22.26 9.39
N PRO A 35 -14.41 -22.04 10.20
CA PRO A 35 -14.31 -22.08 11.67
C PRO A 35 -13.96 -23.48 12.23
N SER A 36 -14.43 -24.55 11.60
CA SER A 36 -14.46 -25.92 12.14
C SER A 36 -13.11 -26.67 12.17
N LEU A 37 -12.02 -26.11 11.64
CA LEU A 37 -10.71 -26.77 11.53
C LEU A 37 -9.58 -26.08 12.35
N VAL A 38 -9.92 -25.15 13.24
CA VAL A 38 -8.93 -24.37 13.99
C VAL A 38 -8.63 -25.01 15.36
N ALA A 39 -7.70 -25.98 15.37
CA ALA A 39 -7.12 -26.54 16.59
C ALA A 39 -5.64 -26.14 16.78
N SER A 40 -5.26 -24.91 16.42
CA SER A 40 -3.88 -24.43 16.60
C SER A 40 -3.76 -23.47 17.80
N PRO A 41 -2.90 -23.75 18.79
CA PRO A 41 -2.79 -22.97 20.02
C PRO A 41 -2.10 -21.61 19.88
N LEU A 42 -1.60 -21.25 18.69
CA LEU A 42 -0.99 -19.94 18.41
C LEU A 42 -2.01 -18.81 18.17
N ILE A 43 -3.31 -19.11 18.15
CA ILE A 43 -4.34 -18.22 17.59
C ILE A 43 -5.50 -18.06 18.57
N THR A 44 -5.33 -17.28 19.63
CA THR A 44 -6.39 -17.01 20.63
C THR A 44 -7.00 -15.61 20.55
N ASN A 45 -6.57 -14.73 19.64
CA ASN A 45 -7.05 -13.33 19.58
C ASN A 45 -7.88 -12.94 18.34
N LEU A 46 -8.22 -13.87 17.44
CA LEU A 46 -8.99 -13.54 16.22
C LEU A 46 -10.51 -13.41 16.44
N THR A 47 -11.02 -13.62 17.65
CA THR A 47 -12.46 -13.53 17.96
C THR A 47 -13.02 -12.11 17.98
N ALA A 48 -12.21 -11.06 17.78
CA ALA A 48 -12.63 -9.67 17.85
C ALA A 48 -12.95 -8.99 16.50
N GLN A 49 -12.72 -9.61 15.34
CA GLN A 49 -12.74 -8.91 14.03
C GLN A 49 -13.64 -9.50 12.92
N GLY A 50 -14.67 -10.28 13.25
CA GLY A 50 -15.59 -10.80 12.24
C GLY A 50 -15.03 -11.98 11.42
N PRO A 51 -15.75 -12.46 10.40
CA PRO A 51 -15.58 -13.80 9.86
C PRO A 51 -14.30 -13.93 9.03
N GLY A 52 -13.21 -14.41 9.65
CA GLY A 52 -12.14 -15.24 9.05
C GLY A 52 -11.57 -14.84 7.67
N LEU A 53 -11.67 -13.60 7.21
CA LEU A 53 -11.31 -13.20 5.85
C LEU A 53 -9.79 -13.03 5.73
N VAL A 54 -9.21 -13.59 4.67
CA VAL A 54 -7.79 -13.45 4.33
C VAL A 54 -7.61 -13.05 2.87
N ALA A 55 -6.50 -12.38 2.56
CA ALA A 55 -6.00 -12.26 1.21
C ALA A 55 -4.96 -13.36 0.97
N MET A 56 -5.28 -14.33 0.11
CA MET A 56 -4.43 -15.46 -0.18
C MET A 56 -3.74 -15.30 -1.53
N LYS A 57 -2.40 -15.33 -1.52
CA LYS A 57 -1.58 -15.35 -2.72
C LYS A 57 -1.21 -16.79 -3.06
N ILE A 58 -1.49 -17.19 -4.30
CA ILE A 58 -1.20 -18.54 -4.79
C ILE A 58 -0.25 -18.44 -5.97
N ALA A 59 0.82 -19.24 -5.94
CA ALA A 59 1.80 -19.33 -7.01
C ALA A 59 1.10 -19.78 -8.31
N SER A 60 1.27 -19.00 -9.38
CA SER A 60 0.63 -19.32 -10.67
C SER A 60 1.31 -20.49 -11.39
N ARG A 61 2.58 -20.74 -11.09
CA ARG A 61 3.45 -21.76 -11.69
C ARG A 61 4.42 -22.30 -10.64
N GLU A 62 4.97 -23.48 -10.89
CA GLU A 62 5.98 -24.08 -10.01
C GLU A 62 7.20 -23.18 -9.80
N MET A 63 7.71 -22.54 -10.86
CA MET A 63 8.82 -21.59 -10.77
C MET A 63 8.52 -20.34 -9.91
N SER A 64 7.25 -20.07 -9.61
CA SER A 64 6.85 -18.94 -8.77
C SER A 64 6.80 -19.31 -7.28
N ARG A 65 6.92 -20.60 -6.93
CA ARG A 65 6.86 -21.07 -5.53
C ARG A 65 8.04 -20.59 -4.70
N ASP A 66 9.22 -20.46 -5.30
CA ASP A 66 10.39 -19.89 -4.62
C ASP A 66 10.16 -18.43 -4.23
N ARG A 67 9.43 -17.67 -5.06
CA ARG A 67 9.08 -16.27 -4.79
C ARG A 67 8.09 -16.13 -3.65
N VAL A 68 7.10 -17.03 -3.57
CA VAL A 68 6.18 -17.12 -2.43
C VAL A 68 6.95 -17.52 -1.17
N ALA A 69 7.89 -18.47 -1.25
CA ALA A 69 8.75 -18.84 -0.13
C ALA A 69 9.62 -17.68 0.37
N THR A 70 10.23 -16.89 -0.54
CA THR A 70 10.96 -15.67 -0.20
C THR A 70 10.07 -14.70 0.58
N GLU A 71 8.86 -14.45 0.10
CA GLU A 71 7.92 -13.56 0.75
C GLU A 71 7.54 -14.05 2.16
N ILE A 72 7.26 -15.34 2.33
CA ILE A 72 6.99 -15.95 3.66
C ILE A 72 8.18 -15.74 4.60
N ILE A 73 9.40 -16.05 4.16
CA ILE A 73 10.61 -15.93 4.99
C ILE A 73 10.80 -14.47 5.46
N VAL A 74 10.58 -13.51 4.56
CA VAL A 74 10.72 -12.08 4.87
C VAL A 74 9.63 -11.62 5.83
N LEU A 75 8.38 -12.00 5.61
CA LEU A 75 7.27 -11.64 6.49
C LEU A 75 7.41 -12.27 7.88
N GLN A 76 7.87 -13.52 7.98
CA GLN A 76 8.21 -14.16 9.26
C GLN A 76 9.32 -13.40 10.00
N ARG A 77 10.36 -12.96 9.28
CA ARG A 77 11.42 -12.14 9.85
C ARG A 77 10.90 -10.79 10.34
N ILE A 78 10.08 -10.10 9.54
CA ILE A 78 9.45 -8.83 9.93
C ILE A 78 8.63 -9.04 11.21
N HIS A 79 7.80 -10.07 11.25
CA HIS A 79 6.94 -10.38 12.38
C HIS A 79 7.73 -10.72 13.65
N SER A 80 8.94 -11.29 13.54
CA SER A 80 9.77 -11.59 14.72
C SER A 80 10.24 -10.35 15.48
N PHE A 81 10.21 -9.16 14.85
CA PHE A 81 10.50 -7.88 15.52
C PHE A 81 9.29 -7.29 16.27
N PHE A 82 8.08 -7.81 16.06
CA PHE A 82 6.85 -7.27 16.68
C PHE A 82 6.45 -7.95 18.00
N ALA A 83 7.15 -9.02 18.39
CA ALA A 83 7.00 -9.62 19.72
C ALA A 83 8.20 -9.19 20.59
N PRO A 84 8.11 -8.28 21.60
CA PRO A 84 6.96 -7.65 22.26
C PRO A 84 7.03 -6.09 22.37
N ALA A 85 5.88 -5.41 22.20
CA ALA A 85 5.51 -4.12 22.80
C ALA A 85 6.25 -2.80 22.43
N ALA A 86 7.19 -2.75 21.47
CA ALA A 86 7.92 -1.49 21.20
C ALA A 86 7.46 -0.69 19.97
N ASP A 87 6.77 -1.30 18.98
CA ASP A 87 6.56 -0.62 17.69
C ASP A 87 5.28 -1.04 16.95
N GLU A 88 4.15 -1.12 17.67
CA GLU A 88 2.81 -1.31 17.07
C GLU A 88 2.52 -0.29 15.96
N THR A 89 3.19 0.86 15.99
CA THR A 89 3.05 1.91 14.99
C THR A 89 3.54 1.54 13.61
N ILE A 90 4.55 0.68 13.47
CA ILE A 90 5.07 0.26 12.16
C ILE A 90 4.37 -1.00 11.64
N ALA A 91 3.91 -1.89 12.53
CA ALA A 91 3.29 -3.15 12.13
C ALA A 91 2.11 -2.97 11.15
N LYS A 92 1.30 -1.92 11.34
CA LYS A 92 0.17 -1.58 10.44
C LYS A 92 0.58 -1.19 9.02
N HIS A 93 1.86 -0.91 8.78
CA HIS A 93 2.38 -0.51 7.47
C HIS A 93 2.95 -1.67 6.65
N LEU A 94 2.88 -2.89 7.18
CA LEU A 94 3.41 -4.11 6.58
C LEU A 94 2.33 -5.21 6.59
N PRO A 95 2.42 -6.21 5.69
CA PRO A 95 1.43 -7.28 5.63
C PRO A 95 1.58 -8.19 6.85
N ASP A 96 0.47 -8.52 7.49
CA ASP A 96 0.46 -9.46 8.60
C ASP A 96 0.20 -10.88 8.10
N LEU A 97 1.21 -11.76 8.23
CA LEU A 97 1.19 -13.14 7.75
C LEU A 97 0.35 -14.02 8.68
N VAL A 98 -0.74 -14.56 8.14
CA VAL A 98 -1.74 -15.35 8.88
C VAL A 98 -1.48 -16.85 8.81
N ASP A 99 -1.20 -17.36 7.61
CA ASP A 99 -1.02 -18.79 7.34
C ASP A 99 -0.23 -18.98 6.04
N PHE A 100 0.36 -20.14 5.83
CA PHE A 100 1.10 -20.45 4.61
C PHE A 100 1.27 -21.96 4.39
N ASP A 101 1.50 -22.35 3.14
CA ASP A 101 1.94 -23.70 2.80
C ASP A 101 3.40 -23.87 3.24
N PRO A 102 3.75 -24.92 4.01
CA PRO A 102 5.10 -25.15 4.48
C PRO A 102 6.12 -25.07 3.35
N ILE A 103 7.25 -24.41 3.62
CA ILE A 103 8.34 -24.30 2.65
C ILE A 103 9.05 -25.65 2.59
N VAL A 104 9.02 -26.30 1.42
CA VAL A 104 9.68 -27.59 1.14
C VAL A 104 10.62 -27.45 -0.06
N ASP A 105 11.31 -28.52 -0.44
CA ASP A 105 12.14 -28.55 -1.66
C ASP A 105 11.27 -28.23 -2.89
N GLY A 106 11.42 -27.03 -3.44
CA GLY A 106 10.56 -26.47 -4.50
C GLY A 106 9.68 -25.28 -4.08
N GLY A 107 9.87 -24.72 -2.88
CA GLY A 107 9.27 -23.47 -2.43
C GLY A 107 7.96 -23.67 -1.65
N SER A 108 7.06 -22.68 -1.74
CA SER A 108 5.74 -22.69 -1.11
C SER A 108 4.64 -22.41 -2.13
N ARG A 109 3.50 -23.09 -2.04
CA ARG A 109 2.41 -22.92 -3.01
C ARG A 109 1.58 -21.67 -2.75
N TRP A 110 1.41 -21.29 -1.49
CA TRP A 110 0.55 -20.19 -1.12
C TRP A 110 0.93 -19.58 0.23
N LEU A 111 0.55 -18.32 0.40
CA LEU A 111 0.56 -17.62 1.69
C LEU A 111 -0.76 -16.86 1.85
N ALA A 112 -1.16 -16.62 3.09
CA ALA A 112 -2.34 -15.84 3.46
C ALA A 112 -1.93 -14.71 4.39
N VAL A 113 -2.39 -13.50 4.11
CA VAL A 113 -2.20 -12.30 4.93
C VAL A 113 -3.54 -11.70 5.33
N HIS A 114 -3.53 -10.82 6.33
CA HIS A 114 -4.69 -9.98 6.60
C HIS A 114 -5.06 -9.14 5.37
N PRO A 115 -6.36 -9.06 5.01
CA PRO A 115 -6.77 -8.35 3.81
C PRO A 115 -6.70 -6.84 4.05
N ILE A 116 -6.19 -6.11 3.05
CA ILE A 116 -6.16 -4.65 3.05
C ILE A 116 -7.45 -4.14 2.39
N ARG A 117 -8.19 -3.27 3.08
CA ARG A 117 -9.47 -2.73 2.60
C ARG A 117 -9.23 -1.41 1.88
N GLY A 118 -8.78 -1.49 0.63
CA GLY A 118 -8.65 -0.31 -0.21
C GLY A 118 -8.01 -0.59 -1.56
N PHE A 119 -7.19 0.33 -2.03
CA PHE A 119 -6.61 0.32 -3.37
C PHE A 119 -5.14 0.74 -3.36
N ASP A 120 -4.41 0.35 -4.40
CA ASP A 120 -3.01 0.72 -4.59
C ASP A 120 -2.86 2.15 -5.15
N LEU A 121 -1.68 2.75 -4.96
CA LEU A 121 -1.41 4.12 -5.41
C LEU A 121 -1.42 4.25 -6.95
N GLU A 122 -1.20 3.18 -7.69
CA GLU A 122 -1.30 3.22 -9.16
C GLU A 122 -2.75 3.45 -9.59
N ARG A 123 -3.72 2.76 -8.97
CA ARG A 123 -5.16 3.01 -9.20
C ARG A 123 -5.59 4.42 -8.83
N LEU A 124 -5.07 4.98 -7.72
CA LEU A 124 -5.31 6.38 -7.36
C LEU A 124 -4.92 7.31 -8.51
N CYS A 125 -3.72 7.13 -9.04
CA CYS A 125 -3.20 7.98 -10.12
C CYS A 125 -3.99 7.80 -11.42
N VAL A 126 -4.38 6.57 -11.76
CA VAL A 126 -5.24 6.27 -12.90
C VAL A 126 -6.57 7.01 -12.78
N VAL A 127 -7.27 6.92 -11.65
CA VAL A 127 -8.55 7.59 -11.46
C VAL A 127 -8.42 9.11 -11.59
N VAL A 128 -7.43 9.72 -10.94
CA VAL A 128 -7.21 11.17 -11.00
C VAL A 128 -6.91 11.63 -12.44
N THR A 129 -6.06 10.91 -13.17
CA THR A 129 -5.71 11.28 -14.56
C THR A 129 -6.88 11.13 -15.53
N HIS A 130 -7.77 10.14 -15.34
CA HIS A 130 -8.92 9.94 -16.21
C HIS A 130 -10.06 10.94 -15.94
N ILE A 131 -10.22 11.43 -14.70
CA ILE A 131 -11.19 12.49 -14.36
C ILE A 131 -10.89 13.80 -15.10
N ILE A 132 -9.61 14.07 -15.35
CA ILE A 132 -9.14 15.32 -15.95
C ILE A 132 -9.30 15.30 -17.48
N GLN A 133 -9.65 14.16 -18.09
CA GLN A 133 -10.04 14.13 -19.50
C GLN A 133 -11.52 14.53 -19.66
N PRO A 134 -11.82 15.68 -20.29
CA PRO A 134 -13.19 16.12 -20.50
C PRO A 134 -13.85 15.22 -21.55
N SER A 135 -14.56 14.19 -21.09
CA SER A 135 -15.38 13.35 -21.93
C SER A 135 -16.85 13.59 -21.57
N SER A 136 -17.51 14.37 -22.43
CA SER A 136 -18.95 14.70 -22.46
C SER A 136 -19.42 15.90 -21.62
N ALA A 137 -20.38 16.62 -22.22
CA ALA A 137 -21.01 17.83 -21.71
C ALA A 137 -22.22 17.51 -20.81
N ASP A 138 -22.11 16.50 -19.94
CA ASP A 138 -23.20 16.13 -19.02
C ASP A 138 -22.91 16.65 -17.60
N PRO A 139 -23.67 17.64 -17.10
CA PRO A 139 -23.45 18.25 -15.79
C PRO A 139 -24.20 17.45 -14.72
N VAL A 140 -23.73 16.25 -14.41
CA VAL A 140 -24.18 15.53 -13.20
C VAL A 140 -23.15 15.70 -12.10
N THR A 141 -23.27 16.84 -11.41
CA THR A 141 -23.15 17.00 -9.95
C THR A 141 -22.19 16.06 -9.19
N TYR A 142 -20.89 16.30 -9.35
CA TYR A 142 -19.97 16.31 -8.20
C TYR A 142 -19.18 17.62 -8.24
N SER A 143 -19.48 18.55 -7.33
CA SER A 143 -18.81 19.86 -7.21
C SER A 143 -17.36 19.77 -6.72
N LEU A 144 -16.79 18.57 -6.66
CA LEU A 144 -15.42 18.31 -6.26
C LEU A 144 -14.59 18.03 -7.51
N SER A 145 -14.20 19.09 -8.21
CA SER A 145 -13.15 18.97 -9.22
C SER A 145 -11.83 18.76 -8.47
N PHE A 146 -11.24 17.57 -8.55
CA PHE A 146 -9.88 17.32 -8.07
C PHE A 146 -8.92 17.48 -9.24
N PRO A 147 -8.32 18.67 -9.45
CA PRO A 147 -7.33 18.82 -10.50
C PRO A 147 -6.02 18.09 -10.15
N ALA A 148 -5.78 17.73 -8.88
CA ALA A 148 -4.57 17.06 -8.45
C ALA A 148 -4.80 16.30 -7.14
N ILE A 149 -3.86 15.43 -6.78
CA ILE A 149 -3.82 14.81 -5.46
C ILE A 149 -3.53 15.90 -4.40
N PRO A 150 -4.34 16.04 -3.33
CA PRO A 150 -4.13 17.04 -2.29
C PRO A 150 -2.75 16.92 -1.62
N GLU A 151 -2.08 18.05 -1.39
CA GLU A 151 -0.72 18.07 -0.81
C GLU A 151 -0.67 17.37 0.56
N VAL A 152 -1.70 17.53 1.37
CA VAL A 152 -1.82 16.86 2.67
C VAL A 152 -1.76 15.32 2.54
N LEU A 153 -2.38 14.74 1.51
CA LEU A 153 -2.33 13.30 1.26
C LEU A 153 -0.93 12.89 0.79
N VAL A 154 -0.29 13.68 -0.07
CA VAL A 154 1.10 13.44 -0.51
C VAL A 154 2.06 13.46 0.69
N LEU A 155 1.93 14.43 1.59
CA LEU A 155 2.75 14.52 2.80
C LEU A 155 2.50 13.35 3.77
N HIS A 156 1.24 12.95 3.92
CA HIS A 156 0.85 11.81 4.75
C HIS A 156 1.46 10.50 4.22
N ILE A 157 1.36 10.26 2.91
CA ILE A 157 1.99 9.12 2.23
C ILE A 157 3.50 9.17 2.43
N ALA A 158 4.13 10.33 2.19
CA ALA A 158 5.57 10.50 2.34
C ALA A 158 6.03 10.16 3.77
N LYS A 159 5.32 10.63 4.79
CA LYS A 159 5.62 10.34 6.21
C LYS A 159 5.56 8.85 6.51
N GLN A 160 4.47 8.18 6.14
CA GLN A 160 4.28 6.76 6.46
C GLN A 160 5.22 5.86 5.65
N LEU A 161 5.36 6.10 4.35
CA LEU A 161 6.17 5.26 3.47
C LEU A 161 7.67 5.37 3.77
N THR A 162 8.20 6.58 3.98
CA THR A 162 9.61 6.75 4.38
C THR A 162 9.88 6.14 5.76
N GLY A 163 8.91 6.20 6.68
CA GLY A 163 8.98 5.53 7.98
C GLY A 163 9.02 4.01 7.85
N ALA A 164 8.10 3.42 7.09
CA ALA A 164 8.01 1.97 6.90
C ALA A 164 9.25 1.39 6.20
N VAL A 165 9.69 2.00 5.08
CA VAL A 165 10.87 1.53 4.35
C VAL A 165 12.15 1.79 5.14
N GLY A 166 12.25 2.92 5.85
CA GLY A 166 13.37 3.17 6.76
C GLY A 166 13.47 2.13 7.87
N TRP A 167 12.34 1.74 8.46
CA TRP A 167 12.32 0.66 9.45
C TRP A 167 12.76 -0.69 8.85
N LEU A 168 12.34 -1.03 7.63
CA LEU A 168 12.80 -2.24 6.94
C LEU A 168 14.33 -2.22 6.77
N HIS A 169 14.89 -1.08 6.36
CA HIS A 169 16.33 -0.92 6.11
C HIS A 169 17.16 -0.97 7.39
N ASP A 170 16.71 -0.30 8.44
CA ASP A 170 17.51 -0.04 9.63
C ASP A 170 17.28 -1.06 10.75
N ILE A 171 16.05 -1.58 10.87
CA ILE A 171 15.65 -2.50 11.96
C ILE A 171 15.54 -3.93 11.44
N ALA A 172 14.72 -4.17 10.41
CA ALA A 172 14.52 -5.53 9.88
C ALA A 172 15.73 -6.04 9.07
N ASN A 173 16.59 -5.13 8.60
CA ASN A 173 17.67 -5.39 7.65
C ASN A 173 17.18 -6.12 6.40
N VAL A 174 16.16 -5.53 5.77
CA VAL A 174 15.48 -6.01 4.56
C VAL A 174 15.44 -4.87 3.54
N ALA A 175 15.71 -5.17 2.27
CA ALA A 175 15.35 -4.29 1.16
C ALA A 175 14.16 -4.91 0.42
N HIS A 176 13.21 -4.10 0.00
CA HIS A 176 12.02 -4.56 -0.71
C HIS A 176 12.33 -4.92 -2.17
N ASN A 177 13.19 -4.13 -2.83
CA ASN A 177 13.62 -4.27 -4.22
C ASN A 177 12.51 -4.20 -5.28
N ASP A 178 11.33 -3.72 -4.91
CA ASP A 178 10.16 -3.64 -5.82
C ASP A 178 9.16 -2.58 -5.33
N VAL A 179 9.67 -1.45 -4.85
CA VAL A 179 8.82 -0.34 -4.39
C VAL A 179 8.30 0.42 -5.61
N PHE A 180 6.98 0.37 -5.84
CA PHE A 180 6.29 1.20 -6.83
C PHE A 180 4.81 1.34 -6.46
N GLY A 181 4.05 2.16 -7.20
CA GLY A 181 2.66 2.51 -6.86
C GLY A 181 1.72 1.31 -6.67
N GLY A 182 1.85 0.26 -7.48
CA GLY A 182 1.03 -0.95 -7.37
C GLY A 182 1.33 -1.82 -6.15
N ASN A 183 2.50 -1.64 -5.51
CA ASN A 183 2.91 -2.36 -4.30
C ASN A 183 2.72 -1.53 -3.02
N VAL A 184 2.06 -0.37 -3.11
CA VAL A 184 1.75 0.48 -1.95
C VAL A 184 0.25 0.68 -1.90
N MET A 185 -0.39 0.11 -0.89
CA MET A 185 -1.83 0.17 -0.69
C MET A 185 -2.24 1.27 0.30
N LEU A 186 -3.38 1.89 0.03
CA LEU A 186 -4.12 2.72 0.97
C LEU A 186 -5.18 1.86 1.66
N ASP A 187 -4.97 1.53 2.92
CA ASP A 187 -5.96 0.85 3.76
C ASP A 187 -6.94 1.87 4.36
N LEU A 188 -8.21 1.66 4.07
CA LEU A 188 -9.34 2.48 4.51
C LEU A 188 -10.09 1.84 5.68
N SER A 189 -9.61 0.72 6.23
CA SER A 189 -10.26 -0.03 7.31
C SER A 189 -10.54 0.78 8.59
N SER A 190 -9.81 1.88 8.81
CA SER A 190 -10.04 2.78 9.95
C SER A 190 -11.28 3.66 9.80
N TRP A 191 -11.81 3.81 8.59
CA TRP A 191 -12.95 4.67 8.30
C TRP A 191 -14.26 4.13 8.88
N ASP A 192 -14.37 2.81 8.97
CA ASP A 192 -15.54 2.12 9.53
C ASP A 192 -15.67 2.33 11.05
N LYS A 193 -14.68 2.95 11.73
CA LYS A 193 -14.56 2.97 13.20
C LYS A 193 -15.10 4.23 13.88
N GLY A 194 -15.63 5.22 13.16
CA GLY A 194 -16.18 6.41 13.79
C GLY A 194 -16.74 7.46 12.82
N PRO A 195 -17.37 8.53 13.36
CA PRO A 195 -17.92 9.61 12.55
C PRO A 195 -16.85 10.53 11.94
N ASP A 196 -15.63 10.51 12.49
CA ASP A 196 -14.55 11.40 12.08
C ASP A 196 -13.65 10.73 11.04
N PHE A 197 -13.41 11.44 9.93
CA PHE A 197 -12.49 10.98 8.90
C PHE A 197 -11.08 10.75 9.47
N THR A 198 -10.52 9.58 9.17
CA THR A 198 -9.15 9.22 9.51
C THR A 198 -8.33 9.09 8.24
N MET A 199 -7.14 9.70 8.17
CA MET A 199 -6.26 9.51 7.02
C MET A 199 -5.93 8.02 6.81
N PRO A 200 -5.83 7.55 5.54
CA PRO A 200 -5.61 6.13 5.24
C PRO A 200 -4.29 5.61 5.81
N THR A 201 -4.21 4.31 6.09
CA THR A 201 -2.93 3.68 6.47
C THR A 201 -2.24 3.16 5.21
N ILE A 202 -0.97 3.53 5.02
CA ILE A 202 -0.13 2.99 3.96
C ILE A 202 0.30 1.59 4.33
N VAL A 203 0.12 0.63 3.43
CA VAL A 203 0.65 -0.74 3.59
C VAL A 203 1.54 -1.06 2.40
N LEU A 204 2.81 -1.33 2.65
CA LEU A 204 3.74 -1.82 1.63
C LEU A 204 3.55 -3.33 1.48
N ILE A 205 3.29 -3.81 0.26
CA ILE A 205 2.96 -5.21 -0.02
C ILE A 205 3.92 -5.82 -1.04
N ASP A 206 3.83 -7.13 -1.21
CA ASP A 206 4.55 -7.91 -2.23
C ASP A 206 6.07 -8.02 -2.02
N PHE A 207 6.48 -8.78 -0.99
CA PHE A 207 7.89 -8.99 -0.65
C PHE A 207 8.57 -10.12 -1.46
N ASN A 208 8.04 -10.45 -2.64
CA ASN A 208 8.52 -11.57 -3.45
C ASN A 208 9.94 -11.36 -4.04
N ARG A 209 10.41 -10.10 -4.06
CA ARG A 209 11.76 -9.68 -4.48
C ARG A 209 12.63 -9.19 -3.34
N ALA A 210 12.11 -9.21 -2.12
CA ALA A 210 12.83 -8.67 -0.99
C ALA A 210 14.10 -9.48 -0.71
N SER A 211 15.15 -8.78 -0.28
CA SER A 211 16.43 -9.38 0.11
C SER A 211 16.68 -9.21 1.60
N LEU A 212 17.20 -10.27 2.21
CA LEU A 212 17.68 -10.24 3.58
C LEU A 212 19.16 -9.82 3.60
N ASN A 213 19.52 -8.96 4.54
CA ASN A 213 20.87 -8.39 4.63
C ASN A 213 21.28 -7.66 3.33
N PRO A 214 20.46 -6.71 2.86
CA PRO A 214 20.73 -5.98 1.64
C PRO A 214 22.00 -5.14 1.77
N ASN A 215 22.68 -4.94 0.64
CA ASN A 215 23.75 -3.96 0.55
C ASN A 215 23.18 -2.52 0.38
N GLU A 216 24.05 -1.52 0.45
CA GLU A 216 23.61 -0.11 0.31
C GLU A 216 23.05 0.24 -1.07
N LYS A 217 23.38 -0.52 -2.12
CA LYS A 217 22.82 -0.31 -3.45
C LYS A 217 21.34 -0.71 -3.49
N GLU A 218 21.00 -1.85 -2.90
CA GLU A 218 19.61 -2.33 -2.77
C GLU A 218 18.78 -1.36 -1.92
N LYS A 219 19.28 -0.97 -0.74
CA LYS A 219 18.61 0.05 0.10
C LYS A 219 18.49 1.39 -0.64
N GLY A 220 19.53 1.79 -1.37
CA GLY A 220 19.54 3.00 -2.18
C GLY A 220 18.51 3.00 -3.31
N ALA A 221 18.30 1.85 -3.96
CA ALA A 221 17.26 1.67 -4.97
C ALA A 221 15.86 1.86 -4.37
N ASP A 222 15.55 1.20 -3.25
CA ASP A 222 14.28 1.40 -2.53
C ASP A 222 14.05 2.88 -2.19
N ARG A 223 15.06 3.57 -1.66
CA ARG A 223 14.99 5.01 -1.35
C ARG A 223 14.65 5.84 -2.58
N SER A 224 15.35 5.59 -3.68
CA SER A 224 15.13 6.28 -4.95
C SER A 224 13.69 6.11 -5.45
N PHE A 225 13.16 4.88 -5.38
CA PHE A 225 11.80 4.58 -5.80
C PHE A 225 10.74 5.21 -4.89
N VAL A 226 10.97 5.27 -3.57
CA VAL A 226 10.09 6.00 -2.66
C VAL A 226 10.02 7.48 -3.03
N TYR A 227 11.17 8.13 -3.30
CA TYR A 227 11.18 9.54 -3.70
C TYR A 227 10.54 9.77 -5.07
N GLU A 228 10.74 8.85 -6.02
CA GLU A 228 10.08 8.86 -7.31
C GLU A 228 8.56 8.78 -7.17
N LEU A 229 8.07 7.84 -6.36
CA LEU A 229 6.65 7.63 -6.11
C LEU A 229 6.00 8.87 -5.49
N ILE A 230 6.61 9.47 -4.46
CA ILE A 230 6.08 10.70 -3.83
C ILE A 230 6.05 11.86 -4.84
N HIS A 231 7.10 12.01 -5.66
CA HIS A 231 7.16 13.04 -6.69
C HIS A 231 6.10 12.85 -7.79
N MET A 232 5.85 11.60 -8.18
CA MET A 232 4.82 11.23 -9.15
C MET A 232 3.42 11.56 -8.62
N LEU A 233 3.14 11.30 -7.33
CA LEU A 233 1.88 11.68 -6.70
C LEU A 233 1.64 13.21 -6.76
N ASP A 234 2.64 14.03 -6.44
CA ASP A 234 2.52 15.50 -6.56
C ASP A 234 2.23 15.93 -8.01
N SER A 235 2.84 15.26 -8.98
CA SER A 235 2.70 15.60 -10.39
C SER A 235 1.37 15.12 -10.98
N THR A 236 0.67 14.21 -10.31
CA THR A 236 -0.55 13.58 -10.82
C THR A 236 -1.70 14.57 -10.85
N GLY A 237 -2.27 14.75 -12.04
CA GLY A 237 -3.39 15.66 -12.32
C GLY A 237 -2.99 17.12 -12.56
N ARG A 238 -1.82 17.57 -12.08
CA ARG A 238 -1.35 18.93 -12.33
C ARG A 238 -1.06 19.11 -13.84
N THR A 239 -1.96 19.75 -14.58
CA THR A 239 -1.71 20.14 -15.98
C THR A 239 -0.50 21.06 -16.06
N SER A 240 0.38 20.89 -17.05
CA SER A 240 1.58 21.72 -17.27
C SER A 240 1.28 23.23 -17.35
N SER A 241 0.03 23.60 -17.61
CA SER A 241 -0.50 24.98 -17.68
C SER A 241 -0.92 25.57 -16.33
N GLN A 242 -1.00 24.79 -15.25
CA GLN A 242 -1.30 25.26 -13.88
C GLN A 242 -0.06 25.52 -13.02
N ARG A 243 1.11 25.06 -13.46
CA ARG A 243 2.32 25.81 -13.11
C ARG A 243 2.33 26.98 -14.06
N PRO A 244 2.34 28.25 -13.58
CA PRO A 244 2.74 29.34 -14.44
C PRO A 244 4.08 28.90 -15.00
N HIS A 245 4.13 28.54 -16.29
CA HIS A 245 5.37 28.62 -17.01
C HIS A 245 5.74 30.10 -16.86
N GLU A 246 6.62 30.34 -15.89
CA GLU A 246 7.83 31.13 -16.01
C GLU A 246 8.32 31.03 -17.46
N LEU A 247 7.63 31.70 -18.39
CA LEU A 247 8.31 32.48 -19.38
C LEU A 247 9.21 33.37 -18.54
N GLU A 248 10.50 33.05 -18.53
CA GLU A 248 11.55 33.81 -17.88
C GLU A 248 11.48 35.24 -18.38
N ASP A 249 10.61 36.04 -17.77
CA ASP A 249 10.73 37.48 -17.77
C ASP A 249 11.92 37.77 -16.85
N THR A 250 13.11 37.73 -17.48
CA THR A 250 14.43 38.00 -16.89
C THR A 250 14.52 39.36 -16.16
N SER A 251 13.43 40.13 -16.14
CA SER A 251 13.27 41.40 -15.46
C SER A 251 12.69 41.30 -14.03
N THR A 252 12.16 40.15 -13.59
CA THR A 252 11.63 39.99 -12.22
C THR A 252 12.63 39.35 -11.26
N PRO A 253 12.79 39.85 -10.02
CA PRO A 253 13.67 39.24 -9.02
C PRO A 253 13.25 37.79 -8.78
N LYS A 254 14.19 36.84 -8.87
CA LYS A 254 13.94 35.42 -8.58
C LYS A 254 13.28 35.30 -7.20
N ARG A 255 11.99 34.93 -7.21
CA ARG A 255 11.24 34.67 -5.98
C ARG A 255 12.00 33.60 -5.19
N SER A 256 12.16 33.80 -3.88
CA SER A 256 12.76 32.79 -3.02
C SER A 256 11.90 31.51 -3.10
N PRO A 257 12.51 30.32 -3.26
CA PRO A 257 11.76 29.07 -3.36
C PRO A 257 10.92 28.87 -2.09
N THR A 258 9.68 28.43 -2.26
CA THR A 258 8.83 28.03 -1.14
C THR A 258 9.34 26.72 -0.52
N TRP A 259 8.86 26.39 0.68
CA TRP A 259 9.18 25.09 1.29
C TRP A 259 8.76 23.90 0.40
N TRP A 260 7.61 24.00 -0.27
CA TRP A 260 7.14 22.97 -1.20
C TRP A 260 8.10 22.81 -2.39
N ASP A 261 8.61 23.92 -2.94
CA ASP A 261 9.58 23.88 -4.04
C ASP A 261 10.87 23.17 -3.62
N VAL A 262 11.34 23.41 -2.38
CA VAL A 262 12.50 22.72 -1.81
C VAL A 262 12.23 21.24 -1.62
N PHE A 263 11.05 20.88 -1.10
CA PHE A 263 10.62 19.50 -0.93
C PHE A 263 10.58 18.73 -2.26
N ILE A 264 9.89 19.26 -3.26
CA ILE A 264 9.80 18.65 -4.59
C ILE A 264 11.16 18.57 -5.28
N SER A 265 12.01 19.60 -5.14
CA SER A 265 13.36 19.58 -5.66
C SER A 265 14.21 18.49 -5.02
N PHE A 266 14.08 18.27 -3.71
CA PHE A 266 14.75 17.17 -3.03
C PHE A 266 14.34 15.81 -3.60
N LEU A 267 13.04 15.57 -3.80
CA LEU A 267 12.56 14.31 -4.36
C LEU A 267 13.12 14.07 -5.78
N LYS A 268 13.11 15.10 -6.63
CA LYS A 268 13.66 15.05 -8.00
C LYS A 268 15.16 14.76 -8.03
N ILE A 269 15.93 15.30 -7.09
CA ILE A 269 17.39 15.05 -7.06
C ILE A 269 17.67 13.60 -6.64
N ASN A 270 16.84 13.05 -5.75
CA ASN A 270 17.08 11.73 -5.15
C ASN A 270 16.36 10.57 -5.85
N ASN A 271 15.58 10.83 -6.91
CA ASN A 271 14.89 9.79 -7.70
C ASN A 271 15.69 9.28 -8.92
N SER A 272 16.95 9.71 -9.09
CA SER A 272 17.74 9.35 -10.28
C SER A 272 18.14 7.88 -10.26
N GLN A 273 17.66 7.11 -11.24
CA GLN A 273 18.02 5.70 -11.47
C GLN A 273 19.55 5.48 -11.59
N TYR A 274 20.30 6.52 -11.95
CA TYR A 274 21.77 6.47 -12.08
C TYR A 274 22.51 6.69 -10.76
N LEU A 275 21.82 7.13 -9.71
CA LEU A 275 22.40 7.53 -8.43
C LEU A 275 21.78 6.77 -7.24
N GLN A 276 21.25 5.56 -7.45
CA GLN A 276 20.57 4.77 -6.40
C GLN A 276 21.40 4.67 -5.11
N GLU A 277 22.70 4.35 -5.19
CA GLU A 277 23.61 4.32 -4.03
C GLU A 277 23.79 5.67 -3.32
N LYS A 278 23.61 6.77 -4.05
CA LYS A 278 23.75 8.14 -3.54
C LYS A 278 22.43 8.78 -3.15
N SER A 279 21.30 8.05 -3.26
CA SER A 279 20.01 8.54 -2.82
C SER A 279 20.05 8.80 -1.31
N SER A 280 19.64 10.00 -0.91
CA SER A 280 19.68 10.47 0.48
C SER A 280 18.94 9.50 1.40
N THR A 281 19.50 9.24 2.59
CA THR A 281 18.87 8.37 3.59
C THR A 281 17.54 8.94 4.09
N PHE A 282 16.65 8.07 4.58
CA PHE A 282 15.40 8.54 5.19
C PHE A 282 15.63 9.31 6.49
N THR A 283 16.73 9.05 7.21
CA THR A 283 17.18 9.90 8.33
C THR A 283 17.37 11.33 7.87
N ARG A 284 18.13 11.55 6.79
CA ARG A 284 18.34 12.90 6.24
C ARG A 284 17.03 13.55 5.78
N PHE A 285 16.15 12.79 5.13
CA PHE A 285 14.82 13.27 4.74
C PHE A 285 14.01 13.72 5.97
N LYS A 286 13.99 12.91 7.02
CA LYS A 286 13.27 13.20 8.27
C LYS A 286 13.87 14.42 8.99
N ASP A 287 15.18 14.54 9.04
CA ASP A 287 15.86 15.70 9.63
C ASP A 287 15.52 17.00 8.88
N GLN A 288 15.43 16.93 7.54
CA GLN A 288 15.18 18.10 6.71
C GLN A 288 13.70 18.50 6.65
N PHE A 289 12.78 17.53 6.61
CA PHE A 289 11.36 17.78 6.32
C PHE A 289 10.40 17.33 7.42
N GLY A 290 10.82 16.41 8.30
CA GLY A 290 9.93 15.74 9.26
C GLY A 290 9.16 16.68 10.17
N THR A 291 9.83 17.70 10.73
CA THR A 291 9.19 18.70 11.60
C THR A 291 8.09 19.48 10.87
N GLU A 292 8.37 19.96 9.66
CA GLU A 292 7.40 20.75 8.89
C GLU A 292 6.26 19.87 8.33
N ILE A 293 6.55 18.63 7.94
CA ILE A 293 5.52 17.64 7.58
C ILE A 293 4.57 17.43 8.76
N ASN A 294 5.09 17.18 9.96
CA ASN A 294 4.25 16.99 11.15
C ASN A 294 3.42 18.24 11.44
N ARG A 295 4.03 19.43 11.43
CA ARG A 295 3.33 20.69 11.66
C ARG A 295 2.17 20.90 10.67
N ARG A 296 2.35 20.56 9.40
CA ARG A 296 1.31 20.66 8.37
C ARG A 296 0.21 19.61 8.56
N LEU A 297 0.58 18.37 8.89
CA LEU A 297 -0.38 17.29 9.15
C LEU A 297 -1.17 17.47 10.46
N GLU A 298 -0.62 18.20 11.43
CA GLU A 298 -1.33 18.60 12.66
C GLU A 298 -2.26 19.80 12.43
N GLY A 299 -1.93 20.63 11.43
CA GLY A 299 -2.67 21.85 11.08
C GLY A 299 -3.65 21.69 9.90
N VAL A 300 -4.06 20.47 9.57
CA VAL A 300 -4.95 20.20 8.43
C VAL A 300 -6.33 20.78 8.72
N THR A 301 -6.86 21.54 7.77
CA THR A 301 -8.19 22.12 7.84
C THR A 301 -9.29 21.12 7.53
N GLU A 302 -10.52 21.37 8.01
CA GLU A 302 -11.68 20.54 7.65
C GLU A 302 -11.93 20.48 6.14
N ASP A 303 -11.64 21.58 5.42
CA ASP A 303 -11.78 21.62 3.96
C ASP A 303 -10.78 20.70 3.28
N GLU A 304 -9.52 20.66 3.73
CA GLU A 304 -8.50 19.74 3.22
C GLU A 304 -8.84 18.27 3.55
N VAL A 305 -9.36 18.01 4.74
CA VAL A 305 -9.89 16.68 5.11
C VAL A 305 -11.01 16.26 4.17
N ARG A 306 -12.00 17.13 3.94
CA ARG A 306 -13.11 16.87 3.02
C ARG A 306 -12.65 16.65 1.58
N GLN A 307 -11.59 17.35 1.14
CA GLN A 307 -11.00 17.12 -0.17
C GLN A 307 -10.35 15.74 -0.27
N VAL A 308 -9.55 15.34 0.72
CA VAL A 308 -8.94 14.00 0.71
C VAL A 308 -10.01 12.92 0.78
N GLN A 309 -10.99 13.07 1.67
CA GLN A 309 -12.09 12.12 1.80
C GLN A 309 -12.85 11.97 0.48
N GLY A 310 -13.29 13.07 -0.13
CA GLY A 310 -14.03 13.02 -1.38
C GLY A 310 -13.24 12.42 -2.55
N LEU A 311 -11.92 12.61 -2.59
CA LEU A 311 -11.07 11.95 -3.58
C LEU A 311 -11.02 10.45 -3.35
N LEU A 312 -10.74 10.03 -2.12
CA LEU A 312 -10.57 8.63 -1.76
C LEU A 312 -11.89 7.85 -1.86
N ASP A 313 -13.03 8.46 -1.49
CA ASP A 313 -14.38 7.91 -1.69
C ASP A 313 -14.66 7.63 -3.16
N MET A 314 -14.31 8.58 -4.03
CA MET A 314 -14.50 8.44 -5.48
C MET A 314 -13.67 7.28 -6.06
N VAL A 315 -12.44 7.11 -5.60
CA VAL A 315 -11.60 5.99 -6.04
C VAL A 315 -12.14 4.68 -5.47
N ALA A 316 -12.56 4.67 -4.20
CA ALA A 316 -13.14 3.49 -3.57
C ALA A 316 -14.40 3.01 -4.31
N GLU A 317 -15.30 3.92 -4.69
CA GLU A 317 -16.52 3.59 -5.45
C GLU A 317 -16.21 2.98 -6.82
N LYS A 318 -15.15 3.45 -7.50
CA LYS A 318 -14.79 3.00 -8.85
C LYS A 318 -13.97 1.71 -8.86
N GLU A 319 -13.04 1.57 -7.91
CA GLU A 319 -11.93 0.60 -8.00
C GLU A 319 -11.95 -0.47 -6.90
N VAL A 320 -12.58 -0.21 -5.75
CA VAL A 320 -12.56 -1.15 -4.62
C VAL A 320 -13.71 -2.12 -4.73
N ARG A 321 -13.38 -3.39 -4.95
CA ARG A 321 -14.32 -4.50 -4.86
C ARG A 321 -13.90 -5.41 -3.72
N PHE A 322 -14.48 -5.18 -2.55
CA PHE A 322 -14.25 -6.00 -1.37
C PHE A 322 -15.46 -6.92 -1.10
N PRO A 323 -15.29 -8.19 -0.74
CA PRO A 323 -16.42 -9.07 -0.43
C PRO A 323 -17.26 -8.51 0.73
N SER A 324 -18.59 -8.47 0.55
CA SER A 324 -19.51 -8.05 1.62
C SER A 324 -19.62 -9.13 2.71
N GLU A 325 -19.98 -8.72 3.93
CA GLU A 325 -20.19 -9.67 5.04
C GLU A 325 -21.28 -10.70 4.71
N ASP A 326 -22.35 -10.29 4.03
CA ASP A 326 -23.42 -11.19 3.59
C ASP A 326 -22.89 -12.22 2.59
N ARG A 327 -22.00 -11.83 1.68
CA ARG A 327 -21.39 -12.76 0.73
C ARG A 327 -20.48 -13.77 1.42
N ILE A 328 -19.73 -13.33 2.44
CA ILE A 328 -18.89 -14.22 3.24
C ILE A 328 -19.77 -15.24 3.97
N ARG A 329 -20.85 -14.79 4.61
CA ARG A 329 -21.80 -15.65 5.32
C ARG A 329 -22.46 -16.67 4.41
N GLU A 330 -22.99 -16.22 3.27
CA GLU A 330 -23.64 -17.08 2.27
C GLU A 330 -22.72 -18.23 1.80
N VAL A 331 -21.46 -17.92 1.51
CA VAL A 331 -20.49 -18.93 1.03
C VAL A 331 -20.10 -19.92 2.12
N LEU A 332 -20.00 -19.47 3.37
CA LEU A 332 -19.72 -20.35 4.51
C LEU A 332 -20.89 -21.31 4.76
N GLU A 333 -22.12 -20.82 4.75
CA GLU A 333 -23.34 -21.64 4.96
C GLU A 333 -23.51 -22.71 3.88
N GLN A 334 -23.33 -22.36 2.59
CA GLN A 334 -23.46 -23.30 1.46
C GLN A 334 -22.49 -24.50 1.51
N ARG A 335 -21.38 -24.39 2.24
CA ARG A 335 -20.32 -25.43 2.33
C ARG A 335 -20.31 -26.16 3.68
N GLU A 336 -21.14 -25.76 4.65
CA GLU A 336 -21.34 -26.52 5.90
C GLU A 336 -22.49 -27.53 5.79
N ASP A 337 -23.43 -27.33 4.86
CA ASP A 337 -24.59 -28.20 4.61
C ASP A 337 -24.37 -29.32 3.57
N GLY A 338 -23.13 -29.55 3.12
CA GLY A 338 -22.77 -30.59 2.13
C GLY A 338 -21.54 -31.39 2.53
#